data_AF-A0A0N7YMM1-F1
#
_entry.id   AF-A0A0N7YMM1-F1
#
_cell.length_a   1.000
_cell.length_b   1.000
_cell.length_c   1.000
_cell.angle_alpha   90.00
_cell.angle_beta   90.00
_cell.angle_gamma   90.00
#
_symmetry.space_group_name_H-M   'P 1'
#
loop_
_entity.id
_entity.type
_entity.pdbx_description
1 polymer ?
#
loop_
_entity_poly.entity_id
_entity_poly.type
_entity_poly.pdbx_seq_one_letter_code
_entity_poly.pdbx_strand_id
1 'polypeptide(L)'
;MRNLLQSSRRKGHYGGVTSAIPNQWIVVQRPAEVAGRRSEIARMAGWEIRDESGHWRVRTAESYRKQPPSLLTTRHIRESQFNFLGTLPEQASHLTASSSNSVTEELKRLRDKETLASEVARFQLVFLRTPTAQLPDAMRTFFSEAAKRLPQSELLVIDVARELSARYNLAKFLLTVKLTPTQLPNDSLPVGSALTTGGIFAAELFTAPALLALAPYVVGVPASRARGAAVWLFGRPVAGLTFPTDQLIDTVRPTTDRLDGPRQRGGKNPPTATAEQTMTFFTWWTTQVNKVLSLATDPVNFADPASNIYSPVKHWQYLASIERLFRDVAETLADTEYHETAQLRAAYDALDTLEGMHHGGFDELVTPFRAARTLEKLRQDLPPDISAVALPICQRAVDALEKVKDGFTPTGTYYTPTGLAGLPGKKGPMDKTWDQATSLYLRRDRNSAHSFLKMDEWEKALLLSHNGTLPRGIAELAFLYLLDLVAHPDKIATKLR
;
A
#
# COMPACT_ATOMS: atom_id res chain seq x y z
N MET A 1 8.16 41.34 15.32
CA MET A 1 9.13 41.19 16.43
C MET A 1 10.25 40.28 15.97
N ARG A 2 11.49 40.78 16.04
CA ARG A 2 12.73 40.16 15.56
C ARG A 2 13.23 39.08 16.54
N ASN A 3 13.97 38.11 15.97
CA ASN A 3 15.04 37.29 16.54
C ASN A 3 14.71 36.29 17.67
N LEU A 4 14.86 35.00 17.37
CA LEU A 4 15.72 34.04 18.10
C LEU A 4 15.65 32.65 17.44
N LEU A 5 16.54 32.38 16.49
CA LEU A 5 16.88 31.02 16.06
C LEU A 5 18.39 30.88 16.13
N GLN A 6 18.88 30.40 17.27
CA GLN A 6 20.26 29.96 17.42
C GLN A 6 20.40 28.55 16.87
N SER A 7 21.33 28.43 15.93
CA SER A 7 21.73 27.20 15.26
C SER A 7 22.45 26.23 16.20
N SER A 8 21.88 25.04 16.37
CA SER A 8 22.61 23.87 16.85
C SER A 8 22.91 22.95 15.65
N ARG A 9 24.10 23.11 15.06
CA ARG A 9 24.66 22.16 14.10
C ARG A 9 25.02 20.86 14.85
N ARG A 10 24.17 19.83 14.76
CA ARG A 10 24.57 18.45 15.05
C ARG A 10 25.02 17.78 13.75
N LYS A 11 26.29 17.39 13.71
CA LYS A 11 26.88 16.56 12.67
C LYS A 11 26.13 15.23 12.63
N GLY A 12 25.62 14.85 11.46
CA GLY A 12 24.99 13.58 11.21
C GLY A 12 25.97 12.43 11.45
N HIS A 13 25.69 11.61 12.45
CA HIS A 13 26.08 10.20 12.45
C HIS A 13 24.84 9.43 12.02
N TYR A 14 24.89 8.82 10.83
CA TYR A 14 24.00 7.73 10.46
C TYR A 14 24.34 6.52 11.32
N GLY A 15 23.98 6.58 12.59
CA GLY A 15 23.85 5.41 13.44
C GLY A 15 22.59 4.70 13.02
N GLY A 16 22.73 3.62 12.26
CA GLY A 16 21.66 2.64 12.09
C GLY A 16 21.28 2.13 13.47
N VAL A 17 20.23 2.70 14.05
CA VAL A 17 19.54 2.10 15.19
C VAL A 17 18.79 0.92 14.60
N THR A 18 19.49 -0.19 14.39
CA THR A 18 18.85 -1.50 14.45
C THR A 18 18.26 -1.56 15.86
N SER A 19 16.96 -1.30 16.01
CA SER A 19 16.27 -1.72 17.22
C SER A 19 16.49 -3.23 17.27
N ALA A 20 17.41 -3.66 18.16
CA ALA A 20 17.79 -5.05 18.26
C ALA A 20 16.55 -5.77 18.77
N ILE A 21 15.79 -6.37 17.87
CA ILE A 21 14.73 -7.31 18.23
C ILE A 21 15.44 -8.36 19.11
N PRO A 22 15.02 -8.52 20.38
CA PRO A 22 15.69 -9.47 21.26
C PRO A 22 15.66 -10.86 20.60
N ASN A 23 16.66 -11.69 20.92
CA ASN A 23 16.86 -13.09 20.49
C ASN A 23 15.70 -14.03 20.91
N GLN A 24 14.46 -13.62 20.65
CA GLN A 24 13.26 -14.26 21.14
C GLN A 24 12.84 -15.35 20.17
N TRP A 25 12.61 -16.51 20.75
CA TRP A 25 12.00 -17.66 20.12
C TRP A 25 10.56 -17.72 20.60
N ILE A 26 9.59 -17.83 19.69
CA ILE A 26 8.17 -17.93 20.05
C ILE A 26 7.70 -19.38 20.03
N VAL A 27 6.84 -19.74 20.99
CA VAL A 27 6.23 -21.07 21.06
C VAL A 27 5.07 -21.15 20.07
N VAL A 28 5.12 -22.08 19.14
CA VAL A 28 4.03 -22.46 18.24
C VAL A 28 3.52 -23.83 18.69
N GLN A 29 2.21 -23.92 18.94
CA GLN A 29 1.56 -25.21 19.16
C GLN A 29 1.70 -26.06 17.91
N ARG A 30 2.27 -27.26 18.05
CA ARG A 30 2.51 -28.18 16.96
C ARG A 30 1.21 -28.92 16.61
N PRO A 31 0.59 -28.68 15.44
CA PRO A 31 -0.52 -29.50 14.99
C PRO A 31 -0.07 -30.94 14.77
N ALA A 32 -0.93 -31.91 15.10
CA ALA A 32 -0.64 -33.32 14.89
C ALA A 32 -0.41 -33.64 13.39
N GLU A 33 -1.05 -32.88 12.52
CA GLU A 33 -1.14 -33.12 11.08
C GLU A 33 0.11 -32.66 10.31
N VAL A 34 0.97 -31.90 10.98
CA VAL A 34 2.32 -31.57 10.48
C VAL A 34 3.42 -32.21 11.32
N ALA A 35 3.06 -33.14 12.22
CA ALA A 35 4.04 -33.95 12.93
C ALA A 35 4.89 -34.72 11.90
N GLY A 36 6.22 -34.56 11.97
CA GLY A 36 7.16 -35.14 11.00
C GLY A 36 7.51 -34.25 9.80
N ARG A 37 6.75 -33.18 9.51
CA ARG A 37 7.04 -32.23 8.41
C ARG A 37 7.89 -31.04 8.84
N ARG A 38 8.49 -31.09 10.03
CA ARG A 38 9.27 -29.98 10.62
C ARG A 38 10.34 -29.43 9.67
N SER A 39 11.19 -30.30 9.13
CA SER A 39 12.30 -29.88 8.25
C SER A 39 11.81 -29.28 6.93
N GLU A 40 10.68 -29.77 6.42
CA GLU A 40 10.04 -29.22 5.23
C GLU A 40 9.48 -27.83 5.49
N ILE A 41 8.74 -27.65 6.59
CA ILE A 41 8.20 -26.35 7.01
C ILE A 41 9.32 -25.34 7.29
N ALA A 42 10.35 -25.75 8.02
CA ALA A 42 11.52 -24.93 8.30
C ALA A 42 12.16 -24.40 7.00
N ARG A 43 12.39 -25.30 6.03
CA ARG A 43 12.96 -24.95 4.73
C ARG A 43 12.02 -24.06 3.89
N MET A 44 10.73 -24.36 3.85
CA MET A 44 9.77 -23.65 3.01
C MET A 44 9.47 -22.24 3.51
N ALA A 45 9.24 -22.09 4.81
CA ALA A 45 8.92 -20.80 5.43
C ALA A 45 10.17 -19.98 5.80
N GLY A 46 11.36 -20.55 5.63
CA GLY A 46 12.61 -19.95 6.13
C GLY A 46 12.54 -19.74 7.64
N TRP A 47 12.09 -20.76 8.37
CA TRP A 47 12.00 -20.76 9.82
C TRP A 47 13.10 -21.61 10.42
N GLU A 48 13.70 -21.13 11.49
CA GLU A 48 14.51 -21.94 12.38
C GLU A 48 13.57 -22.52 13.45
N ILE A 49 13.58 -23.85 13.62
CA ILE A 49 12.63 -24.56 14.49
C ILE A 49 13.37 -25.45 15.49
N ARG A 50 13.10 -25.28 16.79
CA ARG A 50 13.53 -26.19 17.87
C ARG A 50 12.32 -26.96 18.40
N ASP A 51 12.52 -28.22 18.76
CA ASP A 51 11.50 -29.03 19.42
C ASP A 51 11.75 -28.98 20.93
N GLU A 52 10.79 -28.48 21.68
CA GLU A 52 10.86 -28.37 23.15
C GLU A 52 9.51 -28.82 23.72
N SER A 53 9.52 -29.96 24.42
CA SER A 53 8.36 -30.49 25.16
C SER A 53 7.07 -30.61 24.34
N GLY A 54 7.16 -31.05 23.08
CA GLY A 54 6.01 -31.24 22.20
C GLY A 54 5.52 -29.96 21.50
N HIS A 55 6.20 -28.83 21.72
CA HIS A 55 5.97 -27.58 21.01
C HIS A 55 7.12 -27.26 20.06
N TRP A 56 6.85 -26.40 19.08
CA TRP A 56 7.89 -25.79 18.29
C TRP A 56 8.27 -24.43 18.84
N ARG A 57 9.56 -24.18 18.97
CA ARG A 57 10.06 -22.83 19.14
C ARG A 57 10.58 -22.34 17.81
N VAL A 58 10.00 -21.26 17.31
CA VAL A 58 10.27 -20.76 15.97
C VAL A 58 10.79 -19.34 16.01
N ARG A 59 11.58 -18.99 15.01
CA ARG A 59 11.82 -17.62 14.54
C ARG A 59 12.22 -17.66 13.06
N THR A 60 12.17 -16.53 12.39
CA THR A 60 12.64 -16.43 11.00
C THR A 60 14.16 -16.65 10.90
N ALA A 61 14.63 -17.22 9.78
CA ALA A 61 16.04 -17.44 9.54
C ALA A 61 16.84 -16.14 9.48
N GLU A 62 16.23 -15.08 8.97
CA GLU A 62 16.79 -13.73 8.87
C GLU A 62 17.02 -13.14 10.26
N SER A 63 16.00 -13.22 11.15
CA SER A 63 16.14 -12.90 12.57
C SER A 63 17.20 -13.78 13.23
N TYR A 64 17.26 -15.08 12.86
CA TYR A 64 18.23 -15.99 13.47
C TYR A 64 19.68 -15.66 13.14
N ARG A 65 19.94 -15.37 11.87
CA ARG A 65 21.28 -15.10 11.33
C ARG A 65 21.64 -13.62 11.44
N LYS A 66 20.73 -12.77 11.94
CA LYS A 66 20.85 -11.31 11.97
C LYS A 66 21.14 -10.74 10.58
N GLN A 67 20.46 -11.27 9.58
CA GLN A 67 20.60 -10.86 8.18
C GLN A 67 19.42 -10.00 7.75
N PRO A 68 19.62 -9.04 6.84
CA PRO A 68 18.52 -8.32 6.22
C PRO A 68 17.56 -9.30 5.53
N PRO A 69 16.25 -9.01 5.52
CA PRO A 69 15.30 -9.83 4.78
C PRO A 69 15.55 -9.78 3.28
N SER A 70 15.22 -10.85 2.58
CA SER A 70 15.30 -10.96 1.12
C SER A 70 14.02 -11.55 0.53
N LEU A 71 12.86 -11.17 1.10
CA LEU A 71 11.55 -11.62 0.66
C LEU A 71 11.15 -11.02 -0.69
N LEU A 72 11.54 -9.77 -0.93
CA LEU A 72 11.46 -9.11 -2.23
C LEU A 72 12.85 -8.62 -2.63
N THR A 73 13.26 -8.93 -3.86
CA THR A 73 14.53 -8.42 -4.43
C THR A 73 14.28 -7.78 -5.78
N THR A 74 14.64 -6.51 -5.90
CA THR A 74 14.52 -5.77 -7.17
C THR A 74 15.80 -5.91 -7.98
N ARG A 75 15.65 -6.23 -9.27
CA ARG A 75 16.74 -6.36 -10.24
C ARG A 75 16.46 -5.46 -11.43
N HIS A 76 17.43 -4.63 -11.79
CA HIS A 76 17.40 -3.88 -13.04
C HIS A 76 17.85 -4.79 -14.18
N ILE A 77 17.01 -4.96 -15.20
CA ILE A 77 17.28 -5.81 -16.36
C ILE A 77 17.77 -4.94 -17.51
N ARG A 78 19.10 -4.90 -17.67
CA ARG A 78 19.74 -4.28 -18.84
C ARG A 78 19.72 -5.23 -20.03
N GLU A 79 20.08 -4.72 -21.21
CA GLU A 79 20.10 -5.49 -22.47
C GLU A 79 20.93 -6.79 -22.38
N SER A 80 22.05 -6.76 -21.65
CA SER A 80 22.89 -7.94 -21.42
C SER A 80 22.32 -8.94 -20.39
N GLN A 81 21.24 -8.59 -19.70
CA GLN A 81 20.71 -9.33 -18.54
C GLN A 81 19.33 -9.95 -18.79
N PHE A 82 18.75 -9.83 -19.99
CA PHE A 82 17.46 -10.46 -20.33
C PHE A 82 17.44 -11.98 -20.09
N ASN A 83 18.59 -12.65 -20.17
CA ASN A 83 18.72 -14.09 -19.88
C ASN A 83 18.27 -14.45 -18.45
N PHE A 84 18.33 -13.51 -17.50
CA PHE A 84 17.80 -13.72 -16.15
C PHE A 84 16.30 -14.07 -16.15
N LEU A 85 15.53 -13.56 -17.12
CA LEU A 85 14.10 -13.84 -17.22
C LEU A 85 13.82 -15.33 -17.47
N GLY A 86 14.77 -16.05 -18.07
CA GLY A 86 14.71 -17.51 -18.25
C GLY A 86 14.89 -18.31 -16.96
N THR A 87 15.15 -17.65 -15.83
CA THR A 87 15.25 -18.28 -14.50
C THR A 87 13.97 -18.13 -13.66
N LEU A 88 13.01 -17.33 -14.13
CA LEU A 88 11.74 -17.13 -13.45
C LEU A 88 10.89 -18.40 -13.48
N PRO A 89 10.04 -18.66 -12.47
CA PRO A 89 9.16 -19.82 -12.48
C PRO A 89 8.25 -19.86 -13.70
N GLU A 90 7.97 -21.07 -14.19
CA GLU A 90 7.07 -21.28 -15.31
C GLU A 90 5.64 -20.84 -14.93
N GLN A 91 5.05 -19.98 -15.75
CA GLN A 91 3.69 -19.46 -15.53
C GLN A 91 2.66 -20.13 -16.43
N ALA A 92 3.08 -20.60 -17.60
CA ALA A 92 2.14 -21.16 -18.57
C ALA A 92 1.38 -22.35 -17.98
N SER A 93 2.01 -23.12 -17.08
CA SER A 93 1.38 -24.22 -16.34
C SER A 93 0.29 -23.80 -15.35
N HIS A 94 0.24 -22.52 -14.96
CA HIS A 94 -0.76 -21.96 -14.05
C HIS A 94 -1.97 -21.36 -14.79
N LEU A 95 -1.91 -21.24 -16.12
CA LEU A 95 -3.01 -20.74 -16.93
C LEU A 95 -3.90 -21.91 -17.37
N THR A 96 -5.21 -21.75 -17.23
CA THR A 96 -6.15 -22.69 -17.84
C THR A 96 -6.09 -22.57 -19.37
N ALA A 97 -6.49 -23.62 -20.10
CA ALA A 97 -6.57 -23.57 -21.56
C ALA A 97 -7.47 -22.41 -22.06
N SER A 98 -8.58 -22.15 -21.36
CA SER A 98 -9.47 -21.02 -21.63
C SER A 98 -8.76 -19.68 -21.47
N SER A 99 -8.09 -19.47 -20.34
CA SER A 99 -7.32 -18.24 -20.08
C SER A 99 -6.21 -18.02 -21.12
N SER A 100 -5.50 -19.09 -21.51
CA SER A 100 -4.47 -19.04 -22.55
C SER A 100 -5.01 -18.59 -23.91
N ASN A 101 -6.17 -19.11 -24.31
CA ASN A 101 -6.84 -18.72 -25.55
C ASN A 101 -7.28 -17.25 -25.52
N SER A 102 -7.91 -16.80 -24.43
CA SER A 102 -8.30 -15.40 -24.26
C SER A 102 -7.11 -14.44 -24.35
N VAL A 103 -5.99 -14.76 -23.69
CA VAL A 103 -4.77 -13.95 -23.78
C VAL A 103 -4.22 -13.92 -25.21
N THR A 104 -4.30 -15.03 -25.94
CA THR A 104 -3.83 -15.12 -27.33
C THR A 104 -4.63 -14.22 -28.26
N GLU A 105 -5.96 -14.28 -28.18
CA GLU A 105 -6.84 -13.44 -29.00
C GLU A 105 -6.68 -11.96 -28.66
N GLU A 106 -6.52 -11.64 -27.37
CA GLU A 106 -6.30 -10.26 -26.94
C GLU A 106 -4.97 -9.70 -27.45
N LEU A 107 -3.89 -10.47 -27.41
CA LEU A 107 -2.60 -10.08 -28.01
C LEU A 107 -2.70 -9.82 -29.51
N LYS A 108 -3.50 -10.60 -30.25
CA LYS A 108 -3.77 -10.34 -31.67
C LYS A 108 -4.51 -9.03 -31.87
N ARG A 109 -5.58 -8.79 -31.08
CA ARG A 109 -6.40 -7.57 -31.14
C ARG A 109 -5.60 -6.31 -30.83
N LEU A 110 -4.63 -6.39 -29.92
CA LEU A 110 -3.79 -5.26 -29.51
C LEU A 110 -2.64 -4.97 -30.48
N ARG A 111 -2.30 -5.90 -31.39
CA ARG A 111 -1.14 -5.74 -32.28
C ARG A 111 -1.25 -4.51 -33.18
N ASP A 112 -2.46 -4.23 -33.66
CA ASP A 112 -2.71 -3.19 -34.65
C ASP A 112 -3.11 -1.85 -33.98
N LYS A 113 -2.98 -1.75 -32.65
CA LYS A 113 -3.29 -0.54 -31.88
C LYS A 113 -2.02 0.17 -31.41
N GLU A 114 -1.85 1.42 -31.82
CA GLU A 114 -0.66 2.23 -31.52
C GLU A 114 -0.86 3.17 -30.30
N THR A 115 -1.66 2.75 -29.32
CA THR A 115 -1.83 3.51 -28.07
C THR A 115 -0.93 2.97 -26.97
N LEU A 116 -0.45 3.85 -26.07
CA LEU A 116 0.37 3.41 -24.95
C LEU A 116 -0.37 2.42 -24.06
N ALA A 117 -1.68 2.61 -23.87
CA ALA A 117 -2.52 1.66 -23.14
C ALA A 117 -2.50 0.26 -23.78
N SER A 118 -2.50 0.18 -25.12
CA SER A 118 -2.39 -1.10 -25.83
C SER A 118 -1.00 -1.72 -25.70
N GLU A 119 0.07 -0.91 -25.70
CA GLU A 119 1.44 -1.37 -25.43
C GLU A 119 1.62 -1.89 -24.00
N VAL A 120 1.04 -1.20 -23.00
CA VAL A 120 1.00 -1.63 -21.60
C VAL A 120 0.28 -2.97 -21.45
N ALA A 121 -0.91 -3.10 -22.05
CA ALA A 121 -1.65 -4.35 -22.03
C ALA A 121 -0.85 -5.49 -22.71
N ARG A 122 -0.18 -5.20 -23.83
CA ARG A 122 0.72 -6.16 -24.48
C ARG A 122 1.87 -6.57 -23.58
N PHE A 123 2.54 -5.63 -22.91
CA PHE A 123 3.61 -5.93 -21.94
C PHE A 123 3.14 -6.94 -20.89
N GLN A 124 2.00 -6.66 -20.25
CA GLN A 124 1.42 -7.52 -19.22
C GLN A 124 1.09 -8.91 -19.75
N LEU A 125 0.43 -9.00 -20.90
CA LEU A 125 0.00 -10.26 -21.50
C LEU A 125 1.18 -11.08 -22.04
N VAL A 126 2.19 -10.45 -22.65
CA VAL A 126 3.41 -11.14 -23.12
C VAL A 126 4.17 -11.69 -21.91
N PHE A 127 4.35 -10.92 -20.84
CA PHE A 127 5.05 -11.39 -19.64
C PHE A 127 4.31 -12.53 -18.94
N LEU A 128 2.98 -12.45 -18.86
CA LEU A 128 2.13 -13.49 -18.27
C LEU A 128 2.20 -14.81 -19.06
N ARG A 129 2.03 -14.75 -20.39
CA ARG A 129 1.84 -15.93 -21.25
C ARG A 129 3.12 -16.61 -21.72
N THR A 130 4.17 -15.84 -21.99
CA THR A 130 5.34 -16.37 -22.72
C THR A 130 6.07 -17.41 -21.88
N PRO A 131 6.29 -18.65 -22.35
CA PRO A 131 7.03 -19.67 -21.59
C PRO A 131 8.37 -19.15 -21.07
N THR A 132 8.80 -19.57 -19.89
CA THR A 132 10.03 -19.03 -19.26
C THR A 132 11.24 -19.08 -20.18
N ALA A 133 11.42 -20.19 -20.91
CA ALA A 133 12.54 -20.37 -21.84
C ALA A 133 12.58 -19.35 -22.99
N GLN A 134 11.43 -18.78 -23.37
CA GLN A 134 11.28 -17.83 -24.48
C GLN A 134 11.14 -16.37 -23.99
N LEU A 135 10.95 -16.18 -22.69
CA LEU A 135 10.70 -14.87 -22.10
C LEU A 135 11.84 -13.86 -22.32
N PRO A 136 13.14 -14.24 -22.27
CA PRO A 136 14.24 -13.33 -22.58
C PRO A 136 14.10 -12.65 -23.95
N ASP A 137 13.85 -13.43 -25.01
CA ASP A 137 13.78 -12.93 -26.39
C ASP A 137 12.50 -12.13 -26.63
N ALA A 138 11.38 -12.58 -26.08
CA ALA A 138 10.11 -11.88 -26.17
C ALA A 138 10.18 -10.49 -25.50
N MET A 139 10.79 -10.39 -24.32
CA MET A 139 10.95 -9.11 -23.63
C MET A 139 12.00 -8.23 -24.31
N ARG A 140 13.10 -8.79 -24.84
CA ARG A 140 14.07 -8.02 -25.63
C ARG A 140 13.39 -7.36 -26.84
N THR A 141 12.59 -8.13 -27.57
CA THR A 141 11.82 -7.66 -28.73
C THR A 141 10.78 -6.62 -28.33
N PHE A 142 10.09 -6.81 -27.20
CA PHE A 142 9.14 -5.83 -26.69
C PHE A 142 9.83 -4.50 -26.37
N PHE A 143 10.94 -4.53 -25.63
CA PHE A 143 11.64 -3.33 -25.18
C PHE A 143 12.36 -2.58 -26.32
N SER A 144 12.83 -3.27 -27.36
CA SER A 144 13.37 -2.59 -28.56
C SER A 144 12.32 -1.75 -29.28
N GLU A 145 11.06 -2.19 -29.27
CA GLU A 145 9.94 -1.43 -29.84
C GLU A 145 9.47 -0.33 -28.90
N ALA A 146 9.28 -0.65 -27.61
CA ALA A 146 8.87 0.32 -26.59
C ALA A 146 9.83 1.51 -26.46
N ALA A 147 11.14 1.29 -26.63
CA ALA A 147 12.17 2.34 -26.62
C ALA A 147 11.95 3.42 -27.69
N LYS A 148 11.26 3.11 -28.81
CA LYS A 148 10.92 4.11 -29.83
C LYS A 148 9.95 5.17 -29.31
N ARG A 149 9.06 4.79 -28.38
CA ARG A 149 8.06 5.67 -27.76
C ARG A 149 8.51 6.24 -26.42
N LEU A 150 9.17 5.42 -25.62
CA LEU A 150 9.65 5.73 -24.28
C LEU A 150 11.14 5.35 -24.18
N PRO A 151 12.04 6.20 -24.72
CA PRO A 151 13.47 5.88 -24.86
C PRO A 151 14.22 5.77 -23.53
N GLN A 152 13.65 6.31 -22.45
CA GLN A 152 14.20 6.23 -21.09
C GLN A 152 13.48 5.17 -20.24
N SER A 153 12.65 4.33 -20.86
CA SER A 153 11.94 3.30 -20.12
C SER A 153 12.85 2.12 -19.77
N GLU A 154 12.57 1.52 -18.61
CA GLU A 154 13.42 0.53 -17.99
C GLU A 154 12.60 -0.68 -17.55
N LEU A 155 13.23 -1.86 -17.60
CA LEU A 155 12.65 -3.09 -17.07
C LEU A 155 13.27 -3.41 -15.71
N LEU A 156 12.42 -3.47 -14.69
CA LEU A 156 12.78 -4.05 -13.40
C LEU A 156 12.09 -5.40 -13.22
N VAL A 157 12.71 -6.29 -12.48
CA VAL A 157 12.08 -7.53 -12.02
C VAL A 157 12.16 -7.60 -10.50
N ILE A 158 11.02 -7.88 -9.89
CA ILE A 158 10.90 -8.16 -8.46
C ILE A 158 10.82 -9.67 -8.32
N ASP A 159 11.87 -10.24 -7.74
CA ASP A 159 11.91 -11.65 -7.36
C ASP A 159 11.24 -11.82 -5.98
N VAL A 160 10.30 -12.75 -5.89
CA VAL A 160 9.56 -13.04 -4.66
C VAL A 160 10.04 -14.37 -4.08
N ALA A 161 10.60 -14.30 -2.87
CA ALA A 161 11.10 -15.46 -2.16
C ALA A 161 9.96 -16.46 -1.86
N ARG A 162 10.25 -17.77 -1.87
CA ARG A 162 9.26 -18.82 -1.59
C ARG A 162 8.71 -18.70 -0.17
N GLU A 163 9.56 -18.22 0.72
CA GLU A 163 9.35 -17.99 2.12
C GLU A 163 8.17 -17.05 2.36
N LEU A 164 8.00 -16.01 1.54
CA LEU A 164 6.88 -15.07 1.69
C LEU A 164 5.53 -15.79 1.53
N SER A 165 5.33 -16.51 0.41
CA SER A 165 4.11 -17.28 0.17
C SER A 165 3.92 -18.38 1.20
N ALA A 166 5.00 -19.07 1.59
CA ALA A 166 4.95 -20.13 2.59
C ALA A 166 4.52 -19.59 3.97
N ARG A 167 5.02 -18.42 4.40
CA ARG A 167 4.65 -17.80 5.69
C ARG A 167 3.16 -17.43 5.76
N TYR A 168 2.62 -16.85 4.68
CA TYR A 168 1.18 -16.56 4.59
C TYR A 168 0.33 -17.84 4.62
N ASN A 169 0.69 -18.83 3.82
CA ASN A 169 -0.03 -20.10 3.77
C ASN A 169 0.05 -20.85 5.11
N LEU A 170 1.18 -20.77 5.80
CA LEU A 170 1.36 -21.37 7.11
C LEU A 170 0.53 -20.66 8.18
N ALA A 171 0.43 -19.33 8.16
CA ALA A 171 -0.48 -18.59 9.05
C ALA A 171 -1.95 -19.01 8.83
N LYS A 172 -2.39 -19.10 7.57
CA LYS A 172 -3.73 -19.61 7.20
C LYS A 172 -3.96 -21.04 7.66
N PHE A 173 -2.99 -21.92 7.43
CA PHE A 173 -3.06 -23.32 7.82
C PHE A 173 -3.18 -23.47 9.33
N LEU A 174 -2.30 -22.82 10.10
CA LEU A 174 -2.32 -22.87 11.57
C LEU A 174 -3.60 -22.25 12.14
N LEU A 175 -4.17 -21.24 11.49
CA LEU A 175 -5.48 -20.70 11.84
C LEU A 175 -6.59 -21.73 11.59
N THR A 176 -6.56 -22.40 10.45
CA THR A 176 -7.54 -23.43 10.07
C THR A 176 -7.52 -24.59 11.07
N VAL A 177 -6.34 -25.11 11.40
CA VAL A 177 -6.17 -26.13 12.46
C VAL A 177 -6.77 -25.63 13.77
N LYS A 178 -6.51 -24.38 14.16
CA LYS A 178 -6.97 -23.83 15.45
C LYS A 178 -8.49 -23.68 15.52
N LEU A 179 -9.14 -23.28 14.43
CA LEU A 179 -10.59 -23.01 14.41
C LEU A 179 -11.42 -24.24 14.05
N THR A 180 -10.90 -25.13 13.22
CA THR A 180 -11.61 -26.30 12.69
C THR A 180 -10.72 -27.55 12.69
N PRO A 181 -10.28 -28.04 13.87
CA PRO A 181 -9.31 -29.14 13.97
C PRO A 181 -9.79 -30.46 13.36
N THR A 182 -11.10 -30.68 13.25
CA THR A 182 -11.70 -31.91 12.69
C THR A 182 -11.98 -31.83 11.18
N GLN A 183 -11.77 -30.69 10.53
CA GLN A 183 -12.14 -30.44 9.14
C GLN A 183 -10.95 -29.91 8.35
N LEU A 184 -9.81 -30.58 8.43
CA LEU A 184 -8.65 -30.18 7.63
C LEU A 184 -8.93 -30.46 6.16
N PRO A 185 -8.96 -29.44 5.31
CA PRO A 185 -9.28 -29.62 3.90
C PRO A 185 -8.12 -30.31 3.19
N ASN A 186 -8.44 -31.30 2.35
CA ASN A 186 -7.42 -32.09 1.64
C ASN A 186 -6.61 -31.25 0.64
N ASP A 187 -7.18 -30.18 0.05
CA ASP A 187 -6.54 -29.46 -1.07
C ASP A 187 -6.70 -27.92 -1.09
N SER A 188 -7.45 -27.29 -0.18
CA SER A 188 -7.65 -25.82 -0.20
C SER A 188 -7.73 -25.23 1.19
N LEU A 189 -7.11 -24.06 1.44
CA LEU A 189 -7.26 -23.35 2.72
C LEU A 189 -8.34 -22.26 2.54
N PRO A 190 -9.63 -22.54 2.83
CA PRO A 190 -10.72 -21.61 2.52
C PRO A 190 -10.73 -20.39 3.45
N VAL A 191 -10.08 -20.46 4.60
CA VAL A 191 -10.14 -19.42 5.64
C VAL A 191 -9.66 -18.09 5.08
N GLY A 192 -10.60 -17.15 4.94
CA GLY A 192 -10.36 -15.79 4.49
C GLY A 192 -9.71 -15.69 3.11
N SER A 193 -9.86 -16.70 2.24
CA SER A 193 -9.21 -16.74 0.92
C SER A 193 -9.53 -15.51 0.06
N ALA A 194 -10.77 -15.01 0.13
CA ALA A 194 -11.22 -13.80 -0.55
C ALA A 194 -10.95 -12.49 0.24
N LEU A 195 -10.52 -12.58 1.50
CA LEU A 195 -10.17 -11.42 2.33
C LEU A 195 -8.74 -10.94 2.08
N THR A 196 -7.85 -11.85 1.70
CA THR A 196 -6.58 -11.49 1.07
C THR A 196 -6.75 -11.44 -0.42
N THR A 197 -6.11 -10.45 -1.03
CA THR A 197 -5.87 -10.48 -2.46
C THR A 197 -4.84 -11.56 -2.75
N GLY A 198 -4.80 -12.12 -3.95
CA GLY A 198 -3.66 -12.94 -4.38
C GLY A 198 -2.34 -12.16 -4.46
N GLY A 199 -2.20 -10.99 -3.80
CA GLY A 199 -1.13 -10.00 -3.98
C GLY A 199 0.27 -10.52 -3.73
N ILE A 200 0.42 -11.62 -2.98
CA ILE A 200 1.70 -12.32 -2.81
C ILE A 200 2.15 -13.00 -4.10
N PHE A 201 1.22 -13.38 -4.99
CA PHE A 201 1.52 -14.15 -6.19
C PHE A 201 2.55 -13.46 -7.08
N ALA A 202 2.63 -12.12 -7.04
CA ALA A 202 3.59 -11.35 -7.84
C ALA A 202 4.07 -10.04 -7.21
N ALA A 203 3.81 -9.76 -5.93
CA ALA A 203 4.15 -8.47 -5.27
C ALA A 203 3.51 -7.20 -5.89
N GLU A 204 2.67 -7.34 -6.93
CA GLU A 204 1.99 -6.25 -7.63
C GLU A 204 1.30 -5.30 -6.66
N LEU A 205 0.47 -5.86 -5.75
CA LEU A 205 -0.23 -5.12 -4.70
C LEU A 205 0.71 -4.18 -3.93
N PHE A 206 1.87 -4.69 -3.53
CA PHE A 206 2.80 -3.95 -2.69
C PHE A 206 3.63 -2.92 -3.47
N THR A 207 3.57 -2.97 -4.80
CA THR A 207 4.34 -2.08 -5.68
C THR A 207 3.48 -1.00 -6.33
N ALA A 208 2.18 -1.25 -6.46
CA ALA A 208 1.24 -0.33 -7.10
C ALA A 208 1.27 1.08 -6.49
N PRO A 209 1.28 1.29 -5.14
CA PRO A 209 1.35 2.65 -4.60
C PRO A 209 2.62 3.41 -5.01
N ALA A 210 3.74 2.74 -5.22
CA ALA A 210 4.97 3.38 -5.70
C ALA A 210 4.84 3.83 -7.16
N LEU A 211 4.21 3.01 -8.00
CA LEU A 211 3.98 3.35 -9.41
C LEU A 211 2.99 4.51 -9.57
N LEU A 212 2.21 4.78 -8.53
CA LEU A 212 1.20 5.82 -8.45
C LEU A 212 1.60 6.99 -7.53
N ALA A 213 2.86 7.07 -7.08
CA ALA A 213 3.32 8.15 -6.19
C ALA A 213 3.23 9.56 -6.80
N LEU A 214 3.08 9.64 -8.13
CA LEU A 214 2.88 10.87 -8.89
C LEU A 214 1.44 11.04 -9.42
N ALA A 215 0.47 10.35 -8.81
CA ALA A 215 -0.93 10.41 -9.20
C ALA A 215 -1.41 11.86 -9.45
N PRO A 216 -2.20 12.08 -10.52
CA PRO A 216 -2.83 11.09 -11.39
C PRO A 216 -1.92 10.58 -12.53
N TYR A 217 -0.63 10.90 -12.49
CA TYR A 217 0.36 10.37 -13.42
C TYR A 217 0.92 9.05 -12.88
N VAL A 218 1.14 8.10 -13.78
CA VAL A 218 1.74 6.80 -13.52
C VAL A 218 3.20 6.83 -13.99
N VAL A 219 4.11 6.27 -13.19
CA VAL A 219 5.54 6.19 -13.56
C VAL A 219 5.93 4.85 -14.18
N GLY A 220 5.02 3.88 -14.15
CA GLY A 220 5.23 2.56 -14.72
C GLY A 220 4.05 1.64 -14.45
N VAL A 221 4.18 0.40 -14.91
CA VAL A 221 3.14 -0.63 -14.77
C VAL A 221 3.76 -1.97 -14.36
N PRO A 222 3.09 -2.73 -13.47
CA PRO A 222 3.51 -4.07 -13.14
C PRO A 222 2.92 -5.09 -14.12
N ALA A 223 3.61 -6.21 -14.28
CA ALA A 223 3.14 -7.41 -14.96
C ALA A 223 3.47 -8.62 -14.08
N SER A 224 2.45 -9.41 -13.79
CA SER A 224 2.50 -10.44 -12.75
C SER A 224 2.80 -11.83 -13.29
N ARG A 225 3.62 -12.58 -12.55
CA ARG A 225 3.97 -13.98 -12.81
C ARG A 225 4.15 -14.71 -11.48
N ALA A 226 4.10 -16.04 -11.49
CA ALA A 226 4.28 -16.85 -10.30
C ALA A 226 5.62 -16.51 -9.65
N ARG A 227 5.55 -15.92 -8.46
CA ARG A 227 6.69 -15.53 -7.63
C ARG A 227 7.61 -14.48 -8.27
N GLY A 228 7.08 -13.66 -9.16
CA GLY A 228 7.81 -12.50 -9.64
C GLY A 228 6.90 -11.50 -10.36
N ALA A 229 7.30 -10.23 -10.34
CA ALA A 229 6.71 -9.23 -11.21
C ALA A 229 7.77 -8.59 -12.08
N ALA A 230 7.45 -8.35 -13.33
CA ALA A 230 8.14 -7.35 -14.13
C ALA A 230 7.49 -5.99 -13.89
N VAL A 231 8.29 -4.94 -13.90
CA VAL A 231 7.85 -3.57 -13.77
C VAL A 231 8.47 -2.80 -14.91
N TRP A 232 7.62 -2.28 -15.79
CA TRP A 232 8.04 -1.38 -16.86
C TRP A 232 7.93 0.05 -16.34
N LEU A 233 9.07 0.65 -15.97
CA LEU A 233 9.14 2.06 -15.62
C LEU A 233 9.22 2.88 -16.91
N PHE A 234 8.40 3.91 -17.06
CA PHE A 234 8.30 4.69 -18.29
C PHE A 234 9.43 5.71 -18.49
N GLY A 235 10.25 5.92 -17.46
CA GLY A 235 11.32 6.94 -17.44
C GLY A 235 10.82 8.37 -17.25
N ARG A 236 9.51 8.58 -17.29
CA ARG A 236 8.82 9.86 -17.06
C ARG A 236 7.39 9.61 -16.55
N PRO A 237 6.75 10.59 -15.89
CA PRO A 237 5.35 10.48 -15.54
C PRO A 237 4.48 10.52 -16.79
N VAL A 238 3.50 9.62 -16.85
CA VAL A 238 2.53 9.53 -17.95
C VAL A 238 1.12 9.65 -17.40
N ALA A 239 0.24 10.41 -18.05
CA ALA A 239 -1.13 10.58 -17.59
C ALA A 239 -1.87 9.22 -17.55
N GLY A 240 -2.49 8.89 -16.42
CA GLY A 240 -3.22 7.62 -16.24
C GLY A 240 -4.53 7.54 -17.03
N LEU A 241 -5.18 8.68 -17.27
CA LEU A 241 -6.33 8.82 -18.17
C LEU A 241 -6.25 10.14 -18.95
N THR A 242 -6.81 10.14 -20.15
CA THR A 242 -7.06 11.35 -20.94
C THR A 242 -8.56 11.67 -20.89
N PHE A 243 -8.92 12.91 -20.56
CA PHE A 243 -10.31 13.38 -20.67
C PHE A 243 -10.62 13.72 -22.13
N PRO A 244 -11.79 13.32 -22.67
CA PRO A 244 -12.82 12.43 -22.09
C PRO A 244 -12.45 10.93 -22.18
N THR A 245 -12.99 10.07 -21.30
CA THR A 245 -12.83 8.60 -21.39
C THR A 245 -13.76 7.99 -22.44
N ASP A 246 -13.37 6.84 -22.98
CA ASP A 246 -14.18 6.05 -23.93
C ASP A 246 -15.02 4.95 -23.24
N GLN A 247 -15.05 4.92 -21.90
CA GLN A 247 -15.80 3.93 -21.14
C GLN A 247 -17.24 4.38 -20.89
N LEU A 248 -18.21 3.66 -21.47
CA LEU A 248 -19.64 3.94 -21.30
C LEU A 248 -20.07 3.98 -19.82
N ILE A 249 -19.45 3.16 -18.96
CA ILE A 249 -19.78 3.14 -17.53
C ILE A 249 -19.54 4.50 -16.88
N ASP A 250 -18.59 5.29 -17.37
CA ASP A 250 -18.29 6.62 -16.83
C ASP A 250 -19.41 7.63 -17.13
N THR A 251 -20.24 7.38 -18.15
CA THR A 251 -21.37 8.27 -18.52
C THR A 251 -22.56 8.16 -17.57
N VAL A 252 -22.68 7.05 -16.83
CA VAL A 252 -23.78 6.81 -15.87
C VAL A 252 -23.34 7.02 -14.41
N ARG A 253 -22.08 7.41 -14.19
CA ARG A 253 -21.60 7.70 -12.83
C ARG A 253 -22.14 9.04 -12.35
N PRO A 254 -22.58 9.13 -11.09
CA PRO A 254 -22.98 10.41 -10.51
C PRO A 254 -21.78 11.33 -10.41
N THR A 255 -21.84 12.49 -11.07
CA THR A 255 -20.89 13.57 -10.83
C THR A 255 -21.32 14.34 -9.59
N THR A 256 -20.44 14.49 -8.62
CA THR A 256 -20.70 15.30 -7.42
C THR A 256 -19.87 16.57 -7.48
N ASP A 257 -20.49 17.75 -7.32
CA ASP A 257 -19.77 19.03 -7.11
C ASP A 257 -19.22 19.14 -5.67
N ARG A 258 -18.94 17.99 -5.05
CA ARG A 258 -18.55 17.88 -3.65
C ARG A 258 -17.04 18.09 -3.46
N LEU A 259 -16.22 17.84 -4.48
CA LEU A 259 -14.79 18.09 -4.39
C LEU A 259 -14.37 19.37 -5.11
N ASP A 260 -13.86 20.32 -4.33
CA ASP A 260 -13.37 21.61 -4.81
C ASP A 260 -11.95 21.53 -5.37
N GLY A 261 -11.66 22.40 -6.34
CA GLY A 261 -10.37 22.54 -7.01
C GLY A 261 -10.43 22.33 -8.53
N PRO A 262 -9.31 22.50 -9.24
CA PRO A 262 -9.27 22.21 -10.67
C PRO A 262 -9.69 20.76 -10.93
N ARG A 263 -10.58 20.56 -11.93
CA ARG A 263 -11.04 19.22 -12.31
C ARG A 263 -9.85 18.31 -12.59
N GLN A 264 -8.84 18.84 -13.31
CA GLN A 264 -7.56 18.18 -13.55
C GLN A 264 -6.68 18.06 -12.28
N ARG A 265 -6.61 16.86 -11.69
CA ARG A 265 -5.63 16.54 -10.63
C ARG A 265 -4.22 16.69 -11.21
N GLY A 266 -3.32 17.38 -10.50
CA GLY A 266 -1.95 17.63 -10.95
C GLY A 266 -1.76 18.81 -11.92
N GLY A 267 -2.85 19.45 -12.37
CA GLY A 267 -2.78 20.60 -13.29
C GLY A 267 -2.35 20.22 -14.72
N LYS A 268 -2.21 21.22 -15.59
CA LYS A 268 -1.88 21.02 -17.02
C LYS A 268 -0.48 20.43 -17.25
N ASN A 269 0.39 20.47 -16.24
CA ASN A 269 1.79 20.07 -16.38
C ASN A 269 2.05 18.80 -15.55
N PRO A 270 2.68 17.77 -16.14
CA PRO A 270 3.10 16.60 -15.37
C PRO A 270 4.10 17.01 -14.27
N PRO A 271 4.10 16.33 -13.12
CA PRO A 271 5.16 16.48 -12.14
C PRO A 271 6.52 16.17 -12.77
N THR A 272 7.59 16.81 -12.29
CA THR A 272 8.94 16.58 -12.81
C THR A 272 9.63 15.47 -12.00
N ALA A 273 9.83 14.31 -12.61
CA ALA A 273 10.65 13.24 -12.08
C ALA A 273 11.45 12.59 -13.22
N THR A 274 12.75 12.42 -13.01
CA THR A 274 13.65 11.78 -13.99
C THR A 274 13.53 10.25 -13.94
N ALA A 275 14.01 9.58 -14.99
CA ALA A 275 14.10 8.12 -15.02
C ALA A 275 14.93 7.58 -13.84
N GLU A 276 16.05 8.24 -13.52
CA GLU A 276 16.91 7.87 -12.40
C GLU A 276 16.20 8.02 -11.05
N GLN A 277 15.47 9.12 -10.83
CA GLN A 277 14.70 9.34 -9.60
C GLN A 277 13.58 8.33 -9.44
N THR A 278 12.82 8.03 -10.50
CA THR A 278 11.73 7.04 -10.44
C THR A 278 12.25 5.63 -10.17
N MET A 279 13.36 5.23 -10.80
CA MET A 279 14.03 3.95 -10.53
C MET A 279 14.58 3.87 -9.10
N THR A 280 15.25 4.94 -8.63
CA THR A 280 15.79 5.03 -7.28
C THR A 280 14.68 4.95 -6.23
N PHE A 281 13.59 5.70 -6.45
CA PHE A 281 12.40 5.65 -5.61
C PHE A 281 11.79 4.26 -5.55
N PHE A 282 11.59 3.60 -6.70
CA PHE A 282 10.98 2.28 -6.75
C PHE A 282 11.84 1.20 -6.08
N THR A 283 13.16 1.27 -6.28
CA THR A 283 14.12 0.36 -5.62
C THR A 283 14.16 0.56 -4.11
N TRP A 284 14.12 1.82 -3.65
CA TRP A 284 13.99 2.13 -2.23
C TRP A 284 12.67 1.60 -1.66
N TRP A 285 11.55 1.86 -2.34
CA TRP A 285 10.22 1.44 -1.91
C TRP A 285 10.15 -0.08 -1.73
N THR A 286 10.55 -0.84 -2.76
CA THR A 286 10.58 -2.30 -2.71
C THR A 286 11.48 -2.83 -1.59
N THR A 287 12.62 -2.18 -1.33
CA THR A 287 13.50 -2.51 -0.20
C THR A 287 12.84 -2.26 1.16
N GLN A 288 12.06 -1.19 1.29
CA GLN A 288 11.35 -0.90 2.55
C GLN A 288 10.14 -1.82 2.75
N VAL A 289 9.36 -2.07 1.69
CA VAL A 289 8.27 -3.05 1.70
C VAL A 289 8.77 -4.43 2.08
N ASN A 290 9.95 -4.85 1.59
CA ASN A 290 10.59 -6.10 2.00
C ASN A 290 10.80 -6.17 3.53
N LYS A 291 11.19 -5.05 4.19
CA LYS A 291 11.29 -4.99 5.65
C LYS A 291 9.93 -5.05 6.33
N VAL A 292 8.94 -4.31 5.82
CA VAL A 292 7.56 -4.34 6.29
C VAL A 292 7.01 -5.77 6.26
N LEU A 293 7.15 -6.47 5.14
CA LEU A 293 6.70 -7.86 4.98
C LEU A 293 7.49 -8.82 5.86
N SER A 294 8.78 -8.58 6.07
CA SER A 294 9.58 -9.39 7.00
C SER A 294 9.04 -9.31 8.42
N LEU A 295 8.66 -8.12 8.88
CA LEU A 295 8.08 -7.94 10.22
C LEU A 295 6.64 -8.49 10.28
N ALA A 296 5.85 -8.22 9.25
CA ALA A 296 4.45 -8.65 9.17
C ALA A 296 4.31 -10.18 9.08
N THR A 297 5.34 -10.90 8.61
CA THR A 297 5.34 -12.36 8.46
C THR A 297 6.18 -13.10 9.50
N ASP A 298 6.83 -12.39 10.43
CA ASP A 298 7.60 -13.02 11.51
C ASP A 298 6.66 -13.48 12.64
N PRO A 299 6.56 -14.80 12.91
CA PRO A 299 5.68 -15.31 13.97
C PRO A 299 6.02 -14.76 15.36
N VAL A 300 7.25 -14.31 15.60
CA VAL A 300 7.66 -13.73 16.90
C VAL A 300 6.87 -12.46 17.23
N ASN A 301 6.42 -11.72 16.23
CA ASN A 301 5.64 -10.50 16.44
C ASN A 301 4.17 -10.78 16.79
N PHE A 302 3.70 -12.03 16.72
CA PHE A 302 2.30 -12.38 16.96
C PHE A 302 2.14 -13.31 18.17
N ALA A 303 3.08 -13.22 19.12
CA ALA A 303 2.95 -13.82 20.42
C ALA A 303 1.73 -13.25 21.16
N ASP A 304 0.94 -14.12 21.79
CA ASP A 304 -0.03 -13.68 22.75
C ASP A 304 0.68 -13.21 24.03
N PRO A 305 0.49 -11.96 24.49
CA PRO A 305 1.27 -11.42 25.62
C PRO A 305 1.10 -12.19 26.93
N ALA A 306 -0.07 -12.82 27.16
CA ALA A 306 -0.35 -13.52 28.40
C ALA A 306 0.27 -14.92 28.42
N SER A 307 0.22 -15.64 27.29
CA SER A 307 0.71 -17.03 27.21
C SER A 307 2.11 -17.16 26.62
N ASN A 308 2.62 -16.12 25.95
CA ASN A 308 3.82 -16.16 25.12
C ASN A 308 3.77 -17.29 24.08
N ILE A 309 2.57 -17.60 23.58
CA ILE A 309 2.31 -18.56 22.51
C ILE A 309 1.88 -17.80 21.27
N TYR A 310 2.41 -18.17 20.11
CA TYR A 310 2.03 -17.63 18.82
C TYR A 310 0.52 -17.72 18.57
N SER A 311 -0.08 -16.60 18.15
CA SER A 311 -1.48 -16.49 17.79
C SER A 311 -1.67 -16.43 16.27
N PRO A 312 -2.08 -17.53 15.62
CA PRO A 312 -2.36 -17.52 14.18
C PRO A 312 -3.54 -16.61 13.81
N VAL A 313 -4.46 -16.35 14.75
CA VAL A 313 -5.59 -15.42 14.56
C VAL A 313 -5.06 -13.99 14.39
N LYS A 314 -4.23 -13.52 15.34
CA LYS A 314 -3.66 -12.17 15.30
C LYS A 314 -2.78 -11.99 14.06
N HIS A 315 -1.94 -12.99 13.75
CA HIS A 315 -1.07 -12.95 12.58
C HIS A 315 -1.87 -12.86 11.28
N TRP A 316 -2.87 -13.73 11.10
CA TRP A 316 -3.70 -13.72 9.91
C TRP A 316 -4.49 -12.41 9.73
N GLN A 317 -5.11 -11.91 10.80
CA GLN A 317 -5.82 -10.63 10.77
C GLN A 317 -4.90 -9.50 10.31
N TYR A 318 -3.68 -9.43 10.84
CA TYR A 318 -2.70 -8.43 10.43
C TYR A 318 -2.26 -8.56 8.98
N LEU A 319 -2.03 -9.79 8.50
CA LEU A 319 -1.69 -10.05 7.08
C LEU A 319 -2.83 -9.65 6.13
N ALA A 320 -4.08 -9.87 6.52
CA ALA A 320 -5.23 -9.40 5.73
C ALA A 320 -5.34 -7.86 5.75
N SER A 321 -5.12 -7.24 6.91
CA SER A 321 -5.14 -5.77 7.05
C SER A 321 -4.03 -5.09 6.25
N ILE A 322 -2.81 -5.63 6.24
CA ILE A 322 -1.72 -5.00 5.49
C ILE A 322 -1.94 -5.08 3.98
N GLU A 323 -2.45 -6.19 3.46
CA GLU A 323 -2.82 -6.27 2.04
C GLU A 323 -3.94 -5.30 1.70
N ARG A 324 -4.97 -5.23 2.53
CA ARG A 324 -6.07 -4.27 2.38
C ARG A 324 -5.57 -2.84 2.35
N LEU A 325 -4.67 -2.46 3.26
CA LEU A 325 -4.10 -1.12 3.29
C LEU A 325 -3.40 -0.75 1.97
N PHE A 326 -2.54 -1.62 1.44
CA PHE A 326 -1.87 -1.36 0.17
C PHE A 326 -2.85 -1.29 -1.00
N ARG A 327 -3.88 -2.13 -1.02
CA ARG A 327 -4.92 -2.12 -2.05
C ARG A 327 -5.70 -0.81 -2.01
N ASP A 328 -6.25 -0.47 -0.85
CA ASP A 328 -7.14 0.69 -0.68
C ASP A 328 -6.36 1.99 -0.94
N VAL A 329 -5.05 2.06 -0.60
CA VAL A 329 -4.17 3.17 -1.00
C VAL A 329 -3.91 3.18 -2.51
N ALA A 330 -3.64 2.03 -3.14
CA ALA A 330 -3.46 1.97 -4.59
C ALA A 330 -4.74 2.39 -5.33
N GLU A 331 -5.91 1.96 -4.88
CA GLU A 331 -7.22 2.39 -5.38
C GLU A 331 -7.37 3.89 -5.25
N THR A 332 -7.09 4.45 -4.06
CA THR A 332 -7.11 5.89 -3.81
C THR A 332 -6.24 6.69 -4.79
N LEU A 333 -5.12 6.14 -5.25
CA LEU A 333 -4.20 6.83 -6.17
C LEU A 333 -4.51 6.58 -7.64
N ALA A 334 -5.01 5.39 -7.97
CA ALA A 334 -5.38 4.99 -9.32
C ALA A 334 -6.70 5.62 -9.76
N ASP A 335 -7.61 5.87 -8.82
CA ASP A 335 -8.92 6.42 -9.12
C ASP A 335 -8.81 7.85 -9.64
N THR A 336 -9.55 8.11 -10.71
CA THR A 336 -9.41 9.34 -11.48
C THR A 336 -10.50 10.34 -11.14
N GLU A 337 -10.48 11.47 -11.84
CA GLU A 337 -11.41 12.60 -11.65
C GLU A 337 -12.88 12.21 -11.83
N TYR A 338 -13.19 11.06 -12.44
CA TYR A 338 -14.56 10.56 -12.61
C TYR A 338 -15.07 9.74 -11.42
N HIS A 339 -14.21 9.50 -10.43
CA HIS A 339 -14.44 8.52 -9.38
C HIS A 339 -14.16 9.06 -7.97
N GLU A 340 -14.21 10.38 -7.82
CA GLU A 340 -13.92 11.11 -6.60
C GLU A 340 -14.54 10.53 -5.32
N THR A 341 -15.78 10.06 -5.39
CA THR A 341 -16.46 9.44 -4.24
C THR A 341 -15.86 8.07 -3.90
N ALA A 342 -15.56 7.24 -4.89
CA ALA A 342 -14.95 5.93 -4.67
C ALA A 342 -13.52 6.09 -4.13
N GLN A 343 -12.77 7.05 -4.68
CA GLN A 343 -11.45 7.42 -4.20
C GLN A 343 -11.44 7.87 -2.74
N LEU A 344 -12.37 8.76 -2.36
CA LEU A 344 -12.49 9.22 -0.98
C LEU A 344 -12.91 8.07 -0.05
N ARG A 345 -13.77 7.17 -0.51
CA ARG A 345 -14.16 5.96 0.23
C ARG A 345 -12.97 5.05 0.47
N ALA A 346 -12.16 4.78 -0.55
CA ALA A 346 -10.94 3.98 -0.44
C ALA A 346 -9.95 4.62 0.53
N ALA A 347 -9.82 5.95 0.53
CA ALA A 347 -8.99 6.67 1.49
C ALA A 347 -9.49 6.48 2.93
N TYR A 348 -10.80 6.57 3.18
CA TYR A 348 -11.38 6.31 4.50
C TYR A 348 -11.17 4.87 4.95
N ASP A 349 -11.37 3.89 4.07
CA ASP A 349 -11.14 2.47 4.35
C ASP A 349 -9.66 2.20 4.69
N ALA A 350 -8.71 2.86 4.01
CA ALA A 350 -7.29 2.79 4.31
C ALA A 350 -6.96 3.38 5.70
N LEU A 351 -7.55 4.53 6.06
CA LEU A 351 -7.37 5.16 7.38
C LEU A 351 -7.98 4.31 8.51
N ASP A 352 -9.17 3.72 8.29
CA ASP A 352 -9.79 2.78 9.23
C ASP A 352 -8.93 1.51 9.39
N THR A 353 -8.31 1.04 8.31
CA THR A 353 -7.39 -0.09 8.37
C THR A 353 -6.16 0.23 9.21
N LEU A 354 -5.60 1.45 9.10
CA LEU A 354 -4.51 1.92 9.97
C LEU A 354 -4.95 2.00 11.44
N GLU A 355 -6.18 2.45 11.74
CA GLU A 355 -6.74 2.43 13.09
C GLU A 355 -6.84 1.01 13.64
N GLY A 356 -7.38 0.07 12.86
CA GLY A 356 -7.48 -1.35 13.22
C GLY A 356 -6.11 -2.00 13.42
N MET A 357 -5.07 -1.52 12.75
CA MET A 357 -3.68 -1.94 12.93
C MET A 357 -2.94 -1.15 14.03
N HIS A 358 -3.64 -0.30 14.79
CA HIS A 358 -3.10 0.51 15.89
C HIS A 358 -2.03 1.55 15.49
N HIS A 359 -2.07 2.05 14.25
CA HIS A 359 -1.20 3.11 13.72
C HIS A 359 -1.76 4.54 13.92
N GLY A 360 -2.81 4.68 14.74
CA GLY A 360 -3.46 5.95 15.09
C GLY A 360 -4.96 5.85 14.89
N GLY A 361 -5.75 6.48 15.77
CA GLY A 361 -7.20 6.54 15.56
C GLY A 361 -7.54 7.40 14.33
N PHE A 362 -8.66 7.13 13.66
CA PHE A 362 -9.10 7.89 12.49
C PHE A 362 -9.04 9.40 12.73
N ASP A 363 -9.56 9.87 13.87
CA ASP A 363 -9.61 11.31 14.22
C ASP A 363 -8.22 11.92 14.32
N GLU A 364 -7.27 11.16 14.86
CA GLU A 364 -5.90 11.63 14.94
C GLU A 364 -5.31 11.73 13.54
N LEU A 365 -5.53 10.72 12.69
CA LEU A 365 -4.99 10.66 11.33
C LEU A 365 -5.56 11.78 10.43
N VAL A 366 -6.80 12.20 10.66
CA VAL A 366 -7.40 13.33 9.93
C VAL A 366 -7.26 14.68 10.65
N THR A 367 -6.33 14.80 11.60
CA THR A 367 -6.00 16.08 12.25
C THR A 367 -4.91 16.83 11.45
N PRO A 368 -5.14 18.09 11.01
CA PRO A 368 -4.16 18.88 10.26
C PRO A 368 -2.77 18.92 10.90
N PHE A 369 -2.68 19.20 12.21
CA PHE A 369 -1.40 19.20 12.92
C PHE A 369 -0.64 17.87 12.85
N ARG A 370 -1.34 16.72 13.00
CA ARG A 370 -0.69 15.40 12.93
C ARG A 370 -0.17 15.12 11.53
N ALA A 371 -0.96 15.42 10.50
CA ALA A 371 -0.58 15.20 9.11
C ALA A 371 0.64 16.06 8.75
N ALA A 372 0.63 17.35 9.11
CA ALA A 372 1.76 18.26 8.90
C ALA A 372 3.04 17.79 9.62
N ARG A 373 2.92 17.35 10.88
CA ARG A 373 4.05 16.78 11.64
C ARG A 373 4.60 15.51 11.00
N THR A 374 3.72 14.66 10.47
CA THR A 374 4.11 13.41 9.80
C THR A 374 4.86 13.70 8.50
N LEU A 375 4.36 14.65 7.71
CA LEU A 375 5.03 15.12 6.50
C LEU A 375 6.40 15.73 6.80
N GLU A 376 6.49 16.56 7.83
CA GLU A 376 7.76 17.19 8.22
C GLU A 376 8.78 16.14 8.68
N LYS A 377 8.34 15.13 9.43
CA LYS A 377 9.19 13.99 9.77
C LYS A 377 9.70 13.29 8.50
N LEU A 378 8.82 13.00 7.54
CA LEU A 378 9.22 12.35 6.29
C LEU A 378 10.21 13.19 5.47
N ARG A 379 10.07 14.52 5.44
CA ARG A 379 11.07 15.40 4.80
C ARG A 379 12.45 15.28 5.40
N GLN A 380 12.53 15.07 6.71
CA GLN A 380 13.80 14.95 7.44
C GLN A 380 14.43 13.58 7.23
N ASP A 381 13.60 12.53 7.14
CA ASP A 381 14.06 11.14 7.14
C ASP A 381 14.29 10.57 5.74
N LEU A 382 13.57 11.04 4.71
CA LEU A 382 13.68 10.51 3.35
C LEU A 382 14.87 11.12 2.57
N PRO A 383 15.65 10.29 1.84
CA PRO A 383 16.71 10.81 0.97
C PRO A 383 16.16 11.75 -0.11
N PRO A 384 16.96 12.73 -0.61
CA PRO A 384 16.47 13.76 -1.54
C PRO A 384 15.75 13.23 -2.80
N ASP A 385 16.29 12.21 -3.45
CA ASP A 385 15.69 11.64 -4.67
C ASP A 385 14.36 10.93 -4.40
N ILE A 386 14.23 10.32 -3.22
CA ILE A 386 13.00 9.67 -2.76
C ILE A 386 11.97 10.74 -2.44
N SER A 387 12.40 11.79 -1.74
CA SER A 387 11.58 12.94 -1.38
C SER A 387 11.01 13.66 -2.60
N ALA A 388 11.82 13.84 -3.65
CA ALA A 388 11.41 14.49 -4.89
C ALA A 388 10.24 13.77 -5.59
N VAL A 389 10.14 12.45 -5.45
CA VAL A 389 9.05 11.65 -6.04
C VAL A 389 7.86 11.53 -5.09
N ALA A 390 8.08 11.21 -3.81
CA ALA A 390 7.02 10.79 -2.91
C ALA A 390 6.34 11.92 -2.13
N LEU A 391 7.06 13.00 -1.80
CA LEU A 391 6.53 14.07 -0.96
C LEU A 391 5.57 15.05 -1.65
N PRO A 392 5.63 15.30 -2.97
CA PRO A 392 4.68 16.22 -3.60
C PRO A 392 3.22 15.84 -3.38
N ILE A 393 2.87 14.55 -3.48
CA ILE A 393 1.50 14.07 -3.22
C ILE A 393 1.14 14.17 -1.72
N CYS A 394 2.08 13.90 -0.84
CA CYS A 394 1.88 14.03 0.60
C CYS A 394 1.65 15.50 1.01
N GLN A 395 2.37 16.44 0.38
CA GLN A 395 2.17 17.87 0.57
C GLN A 395 0.77 18.29 0.17
N ARG A 396 0.31 17.88 -1.01
CA ARG A 396 -1.05 18.16 -1.48
C ARG A 396 -2.11 17.63 -0.52
N ALA A 397 -1.91 16.43 0.03
CA ALA A 397 -2.81 15.86 1.03
C ALA A 397 -2.89 16.71 2.30
N VAL A 398 -1.74 17.15 2.82
CA VAL A 398 -1.69 18.01 4.03
C VAL A 398 -2.33 19.37 3.76
N ASP A 399 -2.03 20.00 2.62
CA ASP A 399 -2.62 21.28 2.22
C ASP A 399 -4.14 21.16 2.04
N ALA A 400 -4.59 20.05 1.44
CA ALA A 400 -6.01 19.75 1.29
C ALA A 400 -6.69 19.57 2.65
N LEU A 401 -6.07 18.87 3.58
CA LEU A 401 -6.60 18.68 4.92
C LEU A 401 -6.70 20.00 5.69
N GLU A 402 -5.70 20.89 5.56
CA GLU A 402 -5.75 22.21 6.18
C GLU A 402 -6.92 23.05 5.63
N LYS A 403 -7.19 22.96 4.32
CA LYS A 403 -8.26 23.69 3.63
C LYS A 403 -9.66 23.19 3.91
N VAL A 404 -9.84 22.03 4.55
CA VAL A 404 -11.19 21.58 4.98
C VAL A 404 -11.84 22.64 5.88
N LYS A 405 -11.05 23.36 6.69
CA LYS A 405 -11.58 24.42 7.55
C LYS A 405 -12.27 25.55 6.78
N ASP A 406 -11.90 25.76 5.51
CA ASP A 406 -12.41 26.84 4.67
C ASP A 406 -13.86 26.58 4.24
N GLY A 407 -14.34 25.35 4.38
CA GLY A 407 -15.75 25.01 4.16
C GLY A 407 -16.66 25.39 5.34
N PHE A 408 -16.12 25.75 6.51
CA PHE A 408 -16.92 26.29 7.61
C PHE A 408 -17.30 27.74 7.36
N THR A 409 -18.60 28.04 7.44
CA THR A 409 -19.16 29.35 7.05
C THR A 409 -18.80 30.43 8.08
N PRO A 410 -18.08 31.52 7.71
CA PRO A 410 -17.70 32.60 8.64
C PRO A 410 -18.87 33.39 9.23
N THR A 411 -20.04 33.35 8.58
CA THR A 411 -21.30 33.95 9.06
C THR A 411 -22.12 32.98 9.92
N GLY A 412 -21.64 31.76 10.14
CA GLY A 412 -22.33 30.74 10.93
C GLY A 412 -22.31 31.06 12.42
N THR A 413 -23.41 30.71 13.11
CA THR A 413 -23.63 30.96 14.54
C THR A 413 -22.48 30.51 15.45
N TYR A 414 -21.80 29.42 15.08
CA TYR A 414 -20.76 28.79 15.90
C TYR A 414 -19.34 29.20 15.49
N TYR A 415 -19.16 30.00 14.45
CA TYR A 415 -17.84 30.31 13.90
C TYR A 415 -17.06 31.28 14.80
N THR A 416 -15.77 31.00 15.01
CA THR A 416 -14.81 31.91 15.65
C THR A 416 -13.48 31.90 14.90
N PRO A 417 -12.59 32.90 15.08
CA PRO A 417 -11.29 32.89 14.40
C PRO A 417 -10.41 31.66 14.70
N THR A 418 -10.61 31.00 15.85
CA THR A 418 -9.78 29.88 16.32
C THR A 418 -10.47 28.51 16.20
N GLY A 419 -11.71 28.46 15.74
CA GLY A 419 -12.48 27.22 15.65
C GLY A 419 -13.99 27.44 15.72
N LEU A 420 -14.70 26.44 16.23
CA LEU A 420 -16.13 26.52 16.52
C LEU A 420 -16.35 26.71 18.03
N ALA A 421 -17.25 27.60 18.42
CA ALA A 421 -17.60 27.81 19.82
C ALA A 421 -19.11 27.68 20.05
N GLY A 422 -19.48 27.26 21.25
CA GLY A 422 -20.88 27.18 21.66
C GLY A 422 -21.69 26.08 20.95
N LEU A 423 -21.04 25.06 20.39
CA LEU A 423 -21.75 23.91 19.83
C LEU A 423 -22.59 23.25 20.92
N PRO A 424 -23.83 22.81 20.64
CA PRO A 424 -24.63 22.13 21.65
C PRO A 424 -23.89 20.87 22.11
N GLY A 425 -23.91 20.54 23.38
CA GLY A 425 -23.24 19.35 23.91
C GLY A 425 -24.02 18.73 25.06
N LYS A 426 -23.80 17.44 25.32
CA LYS A 426 -24.55 16.69 26.36
C LYS A 426 -24.34 17.25 27.77
N LYS A 427 -23.22 17.95 28.01
CA LYS A 427 -22.86 18.57 29.30
C LYS A 427 -22.85 20.10 29.24
N GLY A 428 -23.51 20.69 28.25
CA GLY A 428 -23.47 22.13 27.96
C GLY A 428 -22.71 22.45 26.68
N PRO A 429 -22.55 23.74 26.36
CA PRO A 429 -21.87 24.19 25.15
C PRO A 429 -20.43 23.69 25.07
N MET A 430 -19.98 23.40 23.85
CA MET A 430 -18.64 22.88 23.58
C MET A 430 -17.93 23.74 22.54
N ASP A 431 -16.64 23.95 22.78
CA ASP A 431 -15.75 24.61 21.83
C ASP A 431 -14.83 23.57 21.18
N LYS A 432 -14.48 23.80 19.92
CA LYS A 432 -13.63 22.95 19.09
C LYS A 432 -12.63 23.81 18.35
N THR A 433 -11.35 23.47 18.43
CA THR A 433 -10.34 24.10 17.56
C THR A 433 -10.57 23.72 16.09
N TRP A 434 -9.95 24.43 15.14
CA TRP A 434 -10.04 24.03 13.73
C TRP A 434 -9.58 22.60 13.46
N ASP A 435 -8.54 22.15 14.14
CA ASP A 435 -8.07 20.76 14.07
C ASP A 435 -9.16 19.77 14.48
N GLN A 436 -9.84 20.04 15.59
CA GLN A 436 -10.91 19.20 16.09
C GLN A 436 -12.14 19.27 15.20
N ALA A 437 -12.51 20.45 14.70
CA ALA A 437 -13.66 20.65 13.83
C ALA A 437 -13.48 19.90 12.50
N THR A 438 -12.32 20.04 11.85
CA THR A 438 -11.95 19.30 10.62
C THR A 438 -12.01 17.80 10.84
N SER A 439 -11.39 17.31 11.92
CA SER A 439 -11.36 15.88 12.24
C SER A 439 -12.75 15.29 12.47
N LEU A 440 -13.58 15.97 13.28
CA LEU A 440 -14.97 15.57 13.53
C LEU A 440 -15.83 15.62 12.27
N TYR A 441 -15.62 16.62 11.41
CA TYR A 441 -16.35 16.74 10.16
C TYR A 441 -16.02 15.58 9.21
N LEU A 442 -14.74 15.27 9.03
CA LEU A 442 -14.30 14.14 8.20
C LEU A 442 -14.77 12.79 8.76
N ARG A 443 -14.79 12.59 10.08
CA ARG A 443 -15.41 11.40 10.70
C ARG A 443 -16.90 11.32 10.35
N ARG A 444 -17.62 12.44 10.46
CA ARG A 444 -19.05 12.50 10.17
C ARG A 444 -19.32 12.19 8.72
N ASP A 445 -18.51 12.75 7.84
CA ASP A 445 -18.57 12.51 6.42
C ASP A 445 -18.28 11.04 6.06
N ARG A 446 -17.24 10.43 6.62
CA ARG A 446 -16.98 8.98 6.51
C ARG A 446 -18.17 8.13 6.95
N ASN A 447 -18.81 8.52 8.04
CA ASN A 447 -19.98 7.84 8.62
C ASN A 447 -21.28 8.07 7.83
N SER A 448 -21.31 9.03 6.90
CA SER A 448 -22.52 9.34 6.11
C SER A 448 -23.06 8.14 5.30
N ALA A 449 -22.18 7.20 4.93
CA ALA A 449 -22.59 5.96 4.27
C ALA A 449 -23.49 5.04 5.11
N HIS A 450 -23.55 5.24 6.43
CA HIS A 450 -24.47 4.52 7.30
C HIS A 450 -25.84 5.19 7.44
N SER A 451 -25.98 6.47 7.04
CA SER A 451 -27.18 7.34 7.07
C SER A 451 -27.00 8.65 7.87
N PHE A 452 -27.74 9.69 7.48
CA PHE A 452 -27.89 10.96 8.20
C PHE A 452 -29.06 10.96 9.21
N LEU A 453 -29.81 9.88 9.36
CA LEU A 453 -31.05 9.88 10.15
C LEU A 453 -30.84 9.89 11.68
N LYS A 454 -29.70 9.42 12.17
CA LYS A 454 -29.39 9.34 13.61
C LYS A 454 -28.17 10.21 13.92
N MET A 455 -28.44 11.47 14.29
CA MET A 455 -27.43 12.45 14.64
C MET A 455 -27.76 13.10 15.99
N ASP A 456 -26.76 13.19 16.85
CA ASP A 456 -26.83 14.03 18.04
C ASP A 456 -26.88 15.52 17.62
N GLU A 457 -27.44 16.40 18.46
CA GLU A 457 -27.61 17.83 18.13
C GLU A 457 -26.29 18.53 17.75
N TRP A 458 -25.18 18.12 18.36
CA TRP A 458 -23.86 18.66 18.07
C TRP A 458 -23.36 18.28 16.66
N GLU A 459 -23.70 17.09 16.18
CA GLU A 459 -23.36 16.64 14.83
C GLU A 459 -24.18 17.41 13.79
N LYS A 460 -25.46 17.67 14.09
CA LYS A 460 -26.32 18.51 13.24
C LYS A 460 -25.75 19.93 13.14
N ALA A 461 -25.37 20.52 14.28
CA ALA A 461 -24.77 21.85 14.32
C ALA A 461 -23.43 21.89 13.55
N LEU A 462 -22.60 20.86 13.68
CA LEU A 462 -21.35 20.73 12.93
C LEU A 462 -21.60 20.69 11.41
N LEU A 463 -22.54 19.87 10.95
CA LEU A 463 -22.88 19.77 9.52
C LEU A 463 -23.46 21.08 8.97
N LEU A 464 -24.36 21.74 9.72
CA LEU A 464 -24.92 23.03 9.30
C LEU A 464 -23.87 24.14 9.26
N SER A 465 -22.77 23.99 9.99
CA SER A 465 -21.68 24.95 10.00
C SER A 465 -20.76 24.83 8.79
N HIS A 466 -20.87 23.77 7.98
CA HIS A 466 -19.98 23.48 6.86
C HIS A 466 -20.76 23.35 5.53
N ASN A 467 -20.20 23.86 4.44
CA ASN A 467 -20.82 23.89 3.11
C ASN A 467 -20.86 22.54 2.35
N GLY A 468 -20.36 21.43 2.91
CA GLY A 468 -20.32 20.14 2.23
C GLY A 468 -19.10 19.87 1.32
N THR A 469 -18.29 20.88 0.98
CA THR A 469 -17.22 20.73 -0.01
C THR A 469 -15.92 20.24 0.62
N LEU A 470 -15.18 19.38 -0.07
CA LEU A 470 -13.89 18.86 0.39
C LEU A 470 -12.80 19.12 -0.66
N PRO A 471 -11.58 19.53 -0.28
CA PRO A 471 -10.50 19.67 -1.25
C PRO A 471 -10.09 18.30 -1.83
N ARG A 472 -9.92 18.20 -3.16
CA ARG A 472 -9.61 16.93 -3.86
C ARG A 472 -8.44 16.13 -3.29
N GLY A 473 -7.40 16.82 -2.82
CA GLY A 473 -6.19 16.19 -2.26
C GLY A 473 -6.44 15.39 -0.98
N ILE A 474 -7.61 15.50 -0.33
CA ILE A 474 -7.89 14.83 0.94
C ILE A 474 -7.74 13.30 0.85
N ALA A 475 -8.09 12.73 -0.30
CA ALA A 475 -7.98 11.29 -0.52
C ALA A 475 -6.50 10.83 -0.45
N GLU A 476 -5.57 11.67 -0.89
CA GLU A 476 -4.13 11.36 -0.92
C GLU A 476 -3.51 11.22 0.49
N LEU A 477 -4.26 11.55 1.55
CA LEU A 477 -3.84 11.42 2.95
C LEU A 477 -3.51 9.97 3.34
N ALA A 478 -4.19 9.00 2.73
CA ALA A 478 -3.90 7.58 2.96
C ALA A 478 -2.46 7.22 2.53
N PHE A 479 -1.96 7.80 1.43
CA PHE A 479 -0.60 7.58 0.97
C PHE A 479 0.46 8.19 1.91
N LEU A 480 0.20 9.35 2.51
CA LEU A 480 1.10 9.95 3.52
C LEU A 480 1.40 8.96 4.66
N TYR A 481 0.36 8.32 5.19
CA TYR A 481 0.51 7.39 6.31
C TYR A 481 1.05 6.02 5.89
N LEU A 482 0.73 5.54 4.69
CA LEU A 482 1.41 4.37 4.13
C LEU A 482 2.91 4.63 3.95
N LEU A 483 3.28 5.79 3.41
CA LEU A 483 4.68 6.17 3.24
C LEU A 483 5.40 6.28 4.58
N ASP A 484 4.74 6.82 5.62
CA ASP A 484 5.29 6.85 6.99
C ASP A 484 5.47 5.45 7.58
N LEU A 485 4.57 4.50 7.30
CA LEU A 485 4.72 3.10 7.70
C LEU A 485 5.89 2.43 6.96
N VAL A 486 5.98 2.61 5.64
CA VAL A 486 7.03 2.02 4.78
C VAL A 486 8.41 2.61 5.11
N ALA A 487 8.51 3.93 5.33
CA ALA A 487 9.76 4.57 5.72
C ALA A 487 10.23 4.16 7.14
N HIS A 488 9.30 3.75 8.00
CA HIS A 488 9.57 3.40 9.40
C HIS A 488 8.99 2.03 9.79
N PRO A 489 9.48 0.92 9.17
CA PRO A 489 8.91 -0.41 9.36
C PRO A 489 8.91 -0.88 10.82
N ASP A 490 9.86 -0.41 11.64
CA ASP A 490 9.96 -0.76 13.08
C ASP A 490 8.72 -0.35 13.89
N LYS A 491 7.89 0.58 13.38
CA LYS A 491 6.59 0.90 13.97
C LYS A 491 5.68 -0.32 14.07
N ILE A 492 5.81 -1.29 13.15
CA ILE A 492 5.04 -2.53 13.15
C ILE A 492 5.38 -3.36 14.39
N ALA A 493 6.67 -3.61 14.62
CA ALA A 493 7.14 -4.41 15.75
C ALA A 493 6.74 -3.80 17.11
N THR A 494 6.70 -2.47 17.19
CA THR A 494 6.31 -1.74 18.41
C THR A 494 4.81 -1.85 18.70
N LYS A 495 3.96 -2.04 17.68
CA LYS A 495 2.50 -2.08 17.82
C LYS A 495 1.91 -3.48 17.95
N LEU A 496 2.67 -4.48 17.54
CA LEU A 496 2.26 -5.89 17.63
C LEU A 496 2.54 -6.53 18.99
N ARG A 497 3.40 -5.91 19.81
CA ARG A 497 3.72 -6.31 21.18
C ARG A 497 2.89 -5.50 22.17
#